data_AF-A0A368XY66-F1
#
_entry.id   AF-A0A368XY66-F1
#
_cell.length_a   1.000
_cell.length_b   1.000
_cell.length_c   1.000
_cell.angle_alpha   90.00
_cell.angle_beta   90.00
_cell.angle_gamma   90.00
#
_symmetry.space_group_name_H-M   'P 1'
#
loop_
_entity.id
_entity.type
_entity.pdbx_description
1 polymer ?
#
loop_
_entity_poly.entity_id
_entity_poly.type
_entity_poly.pdbx_seq_one_letter_code
_entity_poly.pdbx_strand_id
1 'polypeptide(L)'
;MKFRPRMLLAALALAGMAGAVQADVLKVDVNNGYTTVASAPGYQGEVAQWSVTNTTVPAVGAPFDSFVAYCLQLMESVDQVGEQNYSRISFAANADVQELYDRFYSSSLTSAVNAVGFQVALWDLLGQADADGFVTGVSGAGAKALMMLDEVHNGTDPYQQDRYRLISWVSEDHQDLLQAVPADAGEVPEPSALVLGGVGLLALGWASRRRKATDRA
;
A
#
# COMPACT_ATOMS: atom_id res chain seq x y z
N MET A 1 42.16 -53.02 -1.09
CA MET A 1 41.14 -53.36 -2.10
C MET A 1 39.80 -53.40 -1.38
N LYS A 2 38.68 -52.76 -1.75
CA LYS A 2 38.21 -52.05 -2.94
C LYS A 2 37.07 -51.09 -2.49
N PHE A 3 36.77 -50.14 -3.37
CA PHE A 3 35.89 -48.98 -3.24
C PHE A 3 34.39 -49.22 -2.89
N ARG A 4 33.85 -48.20 -2.18
CA ARG A 4 32.47 -47.64 -2.10
C ARG A 4 31.60 -47.79 -3.38
N PRO A 5 30.23 -47.67 -3.34
CA PRO A 5 29.56 -46.50 -2.77
C PRO A 5 28.19 -46.65 -2.08
N ARG A 6 27.93 -45.62 -1.26
CA ARG A 6 26.71 -45.25 -0.56
C ARG A 6 25.72 -44.64 -1.54
N MET A 7 24.46 -45.09 -1.53
CA MET A 7 23.34 -44.37 -2.13
C MET A 7 23.06 -43.13 -1.27
N LEU A 8 23.28 -41.95 -1.82
CA LEU A 8 22.85 -40.68 -1.23
C LEU A 8 21.36 -40.50 -1.48
N LEU A 9 20.60 -40.26 -0.41
CA LEU A 9 19.29 -39.64 -0.45
C LEU A 9 19.39 -38.30 -1.19
N ALA A 10 18.58 -38.12 -2.23
CA ALA A 10 18.27 -36.81 -2.77
C ALA A 10 17.24 -36.16 -1.83
N ALA A 11 17.68 -35.20 -1.01
CA ALA A 11 16.77 -34.29 -0.33
C ALA A 11 16.30 -33.25 -1.36
N LEU A 12 15.06 -33.39 -1.81
CA LEU A 12 14.39 -32.41 -2.65
C LEU A 12 14.06 -31.19 -1.77
N ALA A 13 14.89 -30.16 -1.83
CA ALA A 13 14.56 -28.87 -1.24
C ALA A 13 13.47 -28.22 -2.10
N LEU A 14 12.21 -28.34 -1.69
CA LEU A 14 11.17 -27.39 -2.10
C LEU A 14 11.48 -26.06 -1.42
N ALA A 15 12.30 -25.24 -2.07
CA ALA A 15 12.39 -23.82 -1.74
C ALA A 15 11.11 -23.16 -2.26
N GLY A 16 10.33 -22.65 -1.32
CA GLY A 16 9.03 -22.02 -1.56
C GLY A 16 9.11 -20.80 -2.46
N MET A 17 8.11 -20.67 -3.32
CA MET A 17 7.62 -19.38 -3.78
C MET A 17 6.36 -19.08 -2.97
N ALA A 18 6.54 -18.76 -1.69
CA ALA A 18 5.57 -17.93 -1.00
C ALA A 18 5.89 -16.50 -1.43
N GLY A 19 4.97 -15.83 -2.13
CA GLY A 19 5.06 -14.39 -2.28
C GLY A 19 5.21 -13.79 -0.89
N ALA A 20 6.32 -13.10 -0.65
CA ALA A 20 6.57 -12.51 0.66
C ALA A 20 5.58 -11.35 0.83
N VAL A 21 4.53 -11.56 1.60
CA VAL A 21 3.78 -10.45 2.20
C VAL A 21 4.73 -9.83 3.22
N GLN A 22 5.24 -8.63 2.92
CA GLN A 22 6.05 -7.88 3.88
C GLN A 22 5.08 -7.09 4.77
N ALA A 23 5.07 -7.43 6.05
CA ALA A 23 4.45 -6.61 7.07
C ALA A 23 5.33 -5.38 7.31
N ASP A 24 4.70 -4.23 7.34
CA ASP A 24 5.30 -2.93 7.50
C ASP A 24 4.58 -2.17 8.62
N VAL A 25 5.29 -1.23 9.23
CA VAL A 25 4.70 -0.35 10.24
C VAL A 25 4.47 1.00 9.59
N LEU A 26 3.21 1.40 9.48
CA LEU A 26 2.84 2.72 9.01
C LEU A 26 2.52 3.60 10.21
N LYS A 27 3.15 4.76 10.29
CA LYS A 27 2.70 5.84 11.14
C LYS A 27 1.64 6.66 10.42
N VAL A 28 0.40 6.53 10.88
CA VAL A 28 -0.73 7.29 10.36
C VAL A 28 -0.75 8.66 11.04
N ASP A 29 -0.73 9.73 10.24
CA ASP A 29 -0.79 11.12 10.71
C ASP A 29 -2.00 11.85 10.09
N VAL A 30 -2.79 12.52 10.94
CA VAL A 30 -3.95 13.34 10.51
C VAL A 30 -3.52 14.78 10.20
N ASN A 31 -2.29 15.19 10.54
CA ASN A 31 -1.89 16.60 10.53
C ASN A 31 -2.07 17.30 9.16
N ASN A 32 -2.15 16.55 8.06
CA ASN A 32 -2.40 17.05 6.71
C ASN A 32 -3.62 16.40 6.01
N GLY A 33 -4.46 15.68 6.76
CA GLY A 33 -5.66 15.00 6.25
C GLY A 33 -6.90 15.90 6.30
N TYR A 34 -7.77 15.77 5.29
CA TYR A 34 -9.10 16.38 5.35
C TYR A 34 -10.06 15.39 6.00
N THR A 35 -10.27 15.47 7.31
CA THR A 35 -11.30 14.67 8.01
C THR A 35 -12.60 15.46 8.08
N THR A 36 -13.70 14.89 7.58
CA THR A 36 -15.03 15.45 7.79
C THR A 36 -16.04 14.38 8.13
N VAL A 37 -17.00 14.71 8.99
CA VAL A 37 -18.11 13.80 9.30
C VAL A 37 -18.95 13.65 8.03
N ALA A 38 -19.20 12.42 7.62
CA ALA A 38 -20.21 12.11 6.62
C ALA A 38 -21.16 11.02 7.13
N SER A 39 -22.28 10.93 6.44
CA SER A 39 -23.41 10.11 6.81
C SER A 39 -23.98 9.43 5.57
N ALA A 40 -24.19 8.12 5.70
CA ALA A 40 -24.88 7.28 4.73
C ALA A 40 -25.86 6.37 5.48
N PRO A 41 -26.81 5.70 4.80
CA PRO A 41 -27.65 4.70 5.44
C PRO A 41 -26.82 3.64 6.16
N GLY A 42 -26.87 3.62 7.50
CA GLY A 42 -26.11 2.67 8.32
C GLY A 42 -24.67 3.07 8.66
N TYR A 43 -24.19 4.23 8.22
CA TYR A 43 -22.86 4.75 8.54
C TYR A 43 -22.91 6.20 9.02
N GLN A 44 -22.24 6.47 10.13
CA GLN A 44 -21.99 7.80 10.67
C GLN A 44 -20.52 7.81 11.10
N GLY A 45 -19.65 8.43 10.31
CA GLY A 45 -18.22 8.38 10.56
C GLY A 45 -17.45 9.42 9.78
N GLU A 46 -16.13 9.41 9.95
CA GLU A 46 -15.25 10.39 9.29
C GLU A 46 -14.86 9.91 7.90
N VAL A 47 -15.08 10.77 6.91
CA VAL A 47 -14.57 10.62 5.56
C VAL A 47 -13.30 11.43 5.48
N ALA A 48 -12.21 10.73 5.24
CA ALA A 48 -10.91 11.35 5.29
C ALA A 48 -9.90 10.76 4.31
N GLN A 49 -9.05 11.66 3.82
CA GLN A 49 -7.78 11.31 3.22
C GLN A 49 -6.72 11.30 4.32
N TRP A 50 -5.88 10.27 4.36
CA TRP A 50 -4.87 10.10 5.40
C TRP A 50 -3.47 10.36 4.84
N SER A 51 -2.70 11.17 5.57
CA SER A 51 -1.26 11.27 5.32
C SER A 51 -0.60 10.14 6.09
N VAL A 52 -0.12 9.15 5.36
CA VAL A 52 0.50 7.98 5.94
C VAL A 52 1.99 8.06 5.73
N THR A 53 2.72 7.66 6.75
CA THR A 53 4.16 7.69 6.76
C THR A 53 4.67 6.30 7.04
N ASN A 54 5.48 5.73 6.15
CA ASN A 54 6.05 4.41 6.37
C ASN A 54 7.22 4.48 7.37
N THR A 55 7.20 3.65 8.42
CA THR A 55 8.17 3.64 9.51
C THR A 55 8.69 2.22 9.80
N THR A 56 9.71 1.75 9.10
CA THR A 56 10.36 0.47 9.42
C THR A 56 11.25 0.47 10.71
N VAL A 57 11.02 1.43 11.64
CA VAL A 57 11.60 1.67 12.99
C VAL A 57 13.11 2.04 13.08
N PRO A 58 13.59 2.74 14.14
CA PRO A 58 13.72 4.19 14.21
C PRO A 58 15.18 4.66 14.10
N ALA A 59 15.45 5.65 13.26
CA ALA A 59 16.45 6.66 13.59
C ALA A 59 15.69 7.93 13.95
N VAL A 60 15.81 8.34 15.21
CA VAL A 60 15.34 9.65 15.68
C VAL A 60 15.93 10.72 14.74
N GLY A 61 15.10 11.31 13.88
CA GLY A 61 15.49 12.35 12.93
C GLY A 61 15.56 11.98 11.44
N ALA A 62 15.06 10.82 11.00
CA ALA A 62 14.94 10.54 9.56
C ALA A 62 13.71 11.23 8.94
N PRO A 63 13.83 11.90 7.76
CA PRO A 63 12.66 12.29 6.98
C PRO A 63 12.03 11.02 6.44
N PHE A 64 10.79 10.76 6.83
CA PHE A 64 10.03 9.65 6.30
C PHE A 64 9.46 10.03 4.93
N ASP A 65 9.37 9.09 3.99
CA ASP A 65 8.62 9.29 2.76
C ASP A 65 7.12 9.19 3.09
N SER A 66 6.50 10.34 3.34
CA SER A 66 5.06 10.42 3.53
C SER A 66 4.33 10.27 2.20
N PHE A 67 3.19 9.60 2.23
CA PHE A 67 2.29 9.46 1.10
C PHE A 67 0.86 9.72 1.53
N VAL A 68 0.01 10.00 0.55
CA VAL A 68 -1.42 10.11 0.74
C VAL A 68 -2.08 8.79 0.36
N ALA A 69 -2.99 8.32 1.21
CA ALA A 69 -3.85 7.19 0.91
C ALA A 69 -5.33 7.50 1.19
N TYR A 70 -6.20 6.74 0.52
CA TYR A 70 -7.65 6.76 0.70
C TYR A 70 -8.12 5.44 1.31
N CYS A 71 -9.24 5.47 2.01
CA CYS A 71 -9.80 4.31 2.68
C CYS A 71 -10.53 3.39 1.69
N LEU A 72 -10.38 2.07 1.85
CA LEU A 72 -11.07 1.08 1.00
C LEU A 72 -12.47 0.72 1.53
N GLN A 73 -12.63 0.62 2.84
CA GLN A 73 -13.89 0.28 3.50
C GLN A 73 -14.61 1.54 3.95
N LEU A 74 -15.95 1.62 3.81
CA LEU A 74 -16.69 2.75 4.38
C LEU A 74 -16.84 2.60 5.90
N MET A 75 -17.16 1.40 6.38
CA MET A 75 -17.61 1.16 7.75
C MET A 75 -16.50 1.06 8.80
N GLU A 76 -15.24 1.07 8.36
CA GLU A 76 -14.10 1.07 9.26
C GLU A 76 -13.64 2.50 9.49
N SER A 77 -13.12 2.76 10.67
CA SER A 77 -12.63 4.06 11.08
C SER A 77 -11.12 3.99 11.28
N VAL A 78 -10.41 5.03 10.87
CA VAL A 78 -9.02 5.24 11.28
C VAL A 78 -9.02 5.94 12.64
N ASP A 79 -9.39 5.23 13.69
CA ASP A 79 -9.55 5.83 15.02
C ASP A 79 -8.22 6.14 15.74
N GLN A 80 -7.07 5.79 15.15
CA GLN A 80 -5.79 5.84 15.86
C GLN A 80 -4.70 6.58 15.08
N VAL A 81 -4.35 7.77 15.56
CA VAL A 81 -3.07 8.41 15.20
C VAL A 81 -1.94 7.64 15.88
N GLY A 82 -0.98 7.14 15.11
CA GLY A 82 0.11 6.35 15.68
C GLY A 82 0.71 5.35 14.70
N GLU A 83 1.63 4.54 15.24
CA GLU A 83 2.20 3.40 14.52
C GLU A 83 1.16 2.27 14.46
N GLN A 84 0.91 1.78 13.26
CA GLN A 84 -0.05 0.73 12.94
C GLN A 84 0.62 -0.30 12.03
N ASN A 85 0.29 -1.58 12.23
CA ASN A 85 0.84 -2.65 11.40
C ASN A 85 -0.02 -2.86 10.16
N TYR A 86 0.61 -2.84 9.00
CA TYR A 86 -0.02 -3.09 7.71
C TYR A 86 0.78 -4.10 6.89
N SER A 87 0.09 -4.88 6.08
CA SER A 87 0.70 -5.71 5.06
C SER A 87 0.58 -5.02 3.71
N ARG A 88 1.70 -4.90 2.99
CA ARG A 88 1.72 -4.27 1.67
C ARG A 88 1.38 -5.28 0.57
N ILE A 89 0.35 -5.00 -0.23
CA ILE A 89 -0.10 -5.86 -1.33
C ILE A 89 -0.38 -5.01 -2.57
N SER A 90 -0.11 -5.53 -3.77
CA SER A 90 -0.53 -4.85 -5.01
C SER A 90 -2.06 -4.91 -5.12
N PHE A 91 -2.70 -3.76 -5.36
CA PHE A 91 -4.13 -3.70 -5.49
C PHE A 91 -4.54 -3.99 -6.94
N ALA A 92 -5.35 -5.04 -7.14
CA ALA A 92 -5.90 -5.39 -8.45
C ALA A 92 -7.17 -4.55 -8.70
N ALA A 93 -6.98 -3.31 -9.15
CA ALA A 93 -8.10 -2.42 -9.48
C ALA A 93 -8.93 -2.97 -10.65
N ASN A 94 -10.25 -2.76 -10.58
CA ASN A 94 -11.07 -2.82 -11.79
C ASN A 94 -10.78 -1.59 -12.66
N ALA A 95 -11.28 -1.61 -13.91
CA ALA A 95 -11.03 -0.52 -14.85
C ALA A 95 -11.50 0.84 -14.31
N ASP A 96 -12.67 0.89 -13.66
CA ASP A 96 -13.27 2.13 -13.18
C ASP A 96 -12.46 2.75 -12.03
N VAL A 97 -12.00 1.95 -11.07
CA VAL A 97 -11.13 2.43 -9.97
C VAL A 97 -9.79 2.88 -10.53
N GLN A 98 -9.21 2.13 -11.47
CA GLN A 98 -7.95 2.53 -12.11
C GLN A 98 -8.11 3.88 -12.83
N GLU A 99 -9.18 4.06 -13.60
CA GLU A 99 -9.49 5.29 -14.31
C GLU A 99 -9.75 6.47 -13.34
N LEU A 100 -10.47 6.25 -12.24
CA LEU A 100 -10.68 7.25 -11.20
C LEU A 100 -9.33 7.80 -10.70
N TYR A 101 -8.39 6.91 -10.37
CA TYR A 101 -7.06 7.30 -9.90
C TYR A 101 -6.26 8.04 -10.97
N ASP A 102 -6.21 7.50 -12.19
CA ASP A 102 -5.44 8.07 -13.29
C ASP A 102 -5.90 9.48 -13.67
N ARG A 103 -7.22 9.72 -13.67
CA ARG A 103 -7.83 11.02 -13.96
C ARG A 103 -7.73 11.99 -12.78
N PHE A 104 -8.13 11.55 -11.59
CA PHE A 104 -8.51 12.49 -10.53
C PHE A 104 -7.59 12.51 -9.31
N TYR A 105 -6.72 11.51 -9.11
CA TYR A 105 -5.88 11.46 -7.91
C TYR A 105 -5.03 12.72 -7.71
N SER A 106 -4.40 13.27 -8.76
CA SER A 106 -3.66 14.54 -8.61
C SER A 106 -4.55 15.70 -8.14
N SER A 107 -5.79 15.77 -8.62
CA SER A 107 -6.73 16.85 -8.32
C SER A 107 -7.42 16.68 -6.96
N SER A 108 -7.53 15.44 -6.48
CA SER A 108 -8.10 15.15 -5.17
C SER A 108 -7.25 15.73 -4.04
N LEU A 109 -5.93 15.81 -4.24
CA LEU A 109 -4.98 16.37 -3.28
C LEU A 109 -5.05 17.90 -3.11
N THR A 110 -5.80 18.62 -3.96
CA THR A 110 -5.72 20.10 -4.01
C THR A 110 -6.74 20.81 -3.12
N SER A 111 -7.77 20.13 -2.62
CA SER A 111 -8.77 20.74 -1.72
C SER A 111 -9.58 19.68 -0.96
N ALA A 112 -10.17 20.08 0.18
CA ALA A 112 -11.07 19.22 0.95
C ALA A 112 -12.25 18.70 0.12
N VAL A 113 -12.83 19.54 -0.74
CA VAL A 113 -13.97 19.17 -1.58
C VAL A 113 -13.59 18.07 -2.58
N ASN A 114 -12.41 18.19 -3.20
CA ASN A 114 -11.95 17.18 -4.15
C ASN A 114 -11.52 15.89 -3.45
N ALA A 115 -10.85 15.99 -2.29
CA ALA A 115 -10.43 14.82 -1.51
C ALA A 115 -11.64 14.00 -1.04
N VAL A 116 -12.64 14.66 -0.44
CA VAL A 116 -13.85 14.00 0.04
C VAL A 116 -14.69 13.50 -1.13
N GLY A 117 -14.83 14.27 -2.21
CA GLY A 117 -15.52 13.81 -3.42
C GLY A 117 -14.86 12.57 -4.04
N PHE A 118 -13.54 12.54 -4.09
CA PHE A 118 -12.77 11.38 -4.56
C PHE A 118 -12.98 10.15 -3.67
N GLN A 119 -12.94 10.31 -2.34
CA GLN A 119 -13.18 9.21 -1.40
C GLN A 119 -14.59 8.62 -1.55
N VAL A 120 -15.60 9.46 -1.74
CA VAL A 120 -16.99 9.01 -1.95
C VAL A 120 -17.12 8.28 -3.29
N ALA A 121 -16.54 8.81 -4.37
CA ALA A 121 -16.53 8.14 -5.67
C ALA A 121 -15.81 6.79 -5.61
N LEU A 122 -14.69 6.70 -4.91
CA LEU A 122 -13.98 5.44 -4.69
C LEU A 122 -14.86 4.41 -3.99
N TRP A 123 -15.55 4.80 -2.91
CA TRP A 123 -16.46 3.88 -2.21
C TRP A 123 -17.65 3.43 -3.04
N ASP A 124 -18.18 4.29 -3.92
CA ASP A 124 -19.23 3.92 -4.86
C ASP A 124 -18.74 2.84 -5.83
N LEU A 125 -17.59 3.06 -6.47
CA LEU A 125 -16.97 2.07 -7.38
C LEU A 125 -16.60 0.74 -6.69
N LEU A 126 -16.34 0.78 -5.38
CA LEU A 126 -16.08 -0.41 -4.55
C LEU A 126 -17.37 -1.05 -4.00
N GLY A 127 -18.55 -0.49 -4.29
CA GLY A 127 -19.84 -0.96 -3.81
C GLY A 127 -20.05 -0.78 -2.29
N GLN A 128 -19.32 0.13 -1.67
CA GLN A 128 -19.37 0.45 -0.23
C GLN A 128 -20.35 1.59 0.08
N ALA A 129 -20.67 2.43 -0.91
CA ALA A 129 -21.57 3.56 -0.77
C ALA A 129 -22.38 3.76 -2.06
N ASP A 130 -23.41 4.60 -1.97
CA ASP A 130 -24.10 5.18 -3.13
C ASP A 130 -23.85 6.69 -3.08
N ALA A 131 -23.10 7.24 -4.04
CA ALA A 131 -22.69 8.63 -4.02
C ALA A 131 -23.87 9.60 -4.09
N ASP A 132 -24.99 9.22 -4.74
CA ASP A 132 -26.20 10.05 -4.82
C ASP A 132 -26.90 10.19 -3.46
N GLY A 133 -26.80 9.15 -2.62
CA GLY A 133 -27.37 9.12 -1.27
C GLY A 133 -26.41 9.56 -0.16
N PHE A 134 -25.14 9.83 -0.49
CA PHE A 134 -24.09 10.08 0.49
C PHE A 134 -24.02 11.56 0.91
N VAL A 135 -24.18 11.83 2.21
CA VAL A 135 -24.17 13.20 2.73
C VAL A 135 -22.84 13.48 3.41
N THR A 136 -22.09 14.44 2.89
CA THR A 136 -20.79 14.87 3.41
C THR A 136 -20.87 16.16 4.21
N GLY A 137 -20.05 16.31 5.25
CA GLY A 137 -19.87 17.58 5.96
C GLY A 137 -19.19 18.69 5.13
N VAL A 138 -18.62 18.33 3.97
CA VAL A 138 -18.03 19.28 3.02
C VAL A 138 -19.03 19.67 1.94
N SER A 139 -19.39 20.95 1.88
CA SER A 139 -20.27 21.46 0.82
C SER A 139 -19.65 21.23 -0.57
N GLY A 140 -20.45 20.66 -1.48
CA GLY A 140 -20.04 20.39 -2.86
C GLY A 140 -19.27 19.09 -3.08
N ALA A 141 -18.89 18.35 -2.03
CA ALA A 141 -18.13 17.11 -2.20
C ALA A 141 -18.96 15.98 -2.83
N GLY A 142 -20.23 15.82 -2.46
CA GLY A 142 -21.14 14.88 -3.15
C GLY A 142 -21.27 15.19 -4.65
N ALA A 143 -21.47 16.46 -5.01
CA ALA A 143 -21.50 16.87 -6.42
C ALA A 143 -20.17 16.62 -7.15
N LYS A 144 -19.03 16.73 -6.46
CA LYS A 144 -17.73 16.34 -7.02
C LYS A 144 -17.61 14.84 -7.23
N ALA A 145 -18.09 14.02 -6.29
CA ALA A 145 -18.10 12.56 -6.44
C ALA A 145 -18.90 12.16 -7.68
N LEU A 146 -20.12 12.68 -7.83
CA LEU A 146 -20.98 12.39 -8.98
C LEU A 146 -20.36 12.83 -10.32
N MET A 147 -19.68 13.98 -10.34
CA MET A 147 -18.96 14.42 -11.54
C MET A 147 -17.79 13.49 -11.89
N MET A 148 -17.04 13.01 -10.90
CA MET A 148 -15.95 12.05 -11.12
C MET A 148 -16.49 10.71 -11.63
N LEU A 149 -17.59 10.22 -11.04
CA LEU A 149 -18.24 8.97 -11.45
C LEU A 149 -18.83 9.07 -12.86
N ASP A 150 -19.44 10.20 -13.22
CA ASP A 150 -19.95 10.43 -14.57
C ASP A 150 -18.81 10.42 -15.61
N GLU A 151 -17.66 11.03 -15.31
CA GLU A 151 -16.51 11.00 -16.21
C GLU A 151 -15.87 9.60 -16.30
N VAL A 152 -15.88 8.81 -15.23
CA VAL A 152 -15.39 7.41 -15.27
C VAL A 152 -16.33 6.53 -16.10
N HIS A 153 -17.65 6.67 -15.95
CA HIS A 153 -18.61 5.80 -16.65
C HIS A 153 -18.94 6.25 -18.08
N ASN A 154 -19.00 7.56 -18.31
CA ASN A 154 -19.52 8.16 -19.55
C ASN A 154 -18.54 9.14 -20.21
N GLY A 155 -17.44 9.47 -19.53
CA GLY A 155 -16.47 10.45 -19.99
C GLY A 155 -15.79 10.03 -21.30
N THR A 156 -15.51 11.02 -22.13
CA THR A 156 -14.77 10.81 -23.39
C THR A 156 -13.48 11.61 -23.43
N ASP A 157 -13.21 12.42 -22.39
CA ASP A 157 -12.00 13.21 -22.35
C ASP A 157 -10.79 12.27 -22.25
N PRO A 158 -9.72 12.54 -23.02
CA PRO A 158 -8.53 11.72 -22.97
C PRO A 158 -7.84 11.88 -21.61
N TYR A 159 -7.39 10.76 -21.05
CA TYR A 159 -6.58 10.71 -19.84
C TYR A 159 -5.35 9.83 -20.05
N GLN A 160 -4.36 9.97 -19.17
CA GLN A 160 -3.18 9.10 -19.18
C GLN A 160 -3.54 7.80 -18.47
N GLN A 161 -3.64 6.70 -19.22
CA GLN A 161 -3.85 5.37 -18.67
C GLN A 161 -2.61 4.88 -17.93
N ASP A 162 -2.83 4.07 -16.89
CA ASP A 162 -1.79 3.45 -16.06
C ASP A 162 -0.82 4.49 -15.48
N ARG A 163 -1.30 5.69 -15.19
CA ARG A 163 -0.51 6.77 -14.61
C ARG A 163 -0.09 6.44 -13.18
N TYR A 164 -0.93 5.69 -12.47
CA TYR A 164 -0.65 5.24 -11.11
C TYR A 164 -0.73 3.72 -10.98
N ARG A 165 0.22 3.16 -10.23
CA ARG A 165 0.11 1.83 -9.65
C ARG A 165 -0.48 1.93 -8.26
N LEU A 166 -1.43 1.06 -7.96
CA LEU A 166 -2.14 1.07 -6.69
C LEU A 166 -1.61 0.00 -5.74
N ILE A 167 -1.38 0.40 -4.49
CA ILE A 167 -0.88 -0.45 -3.41
C ILE A 167 -1.91 -0.43 -2.30
N SER A 168 -2.40 -1.61 -1.93
CA SER A 168 -3.21 -1.78 -0.73
C SER A 168 -2.31 -2.01 0.48
N TRP A 169 -2.58 -1.27 1.54
CA TRP A 169 -2.05 -1.48 2.87
C TRP A 169 -3.18 -2.10 3.68
N VAL A 170 -3.04 -3.39 3.99
CA VAL A 170 -4.09 -4.18 4.65
C VAL A 170 -3.76 -4.37 6.13
N SER A 171 -4.72 -4.15 7.02
CA SER A 171 -4.55 -4.41 8.46
C SER A 171 -5.66 -5.33 8.99
N GLU A 172 -5.36 -6.07 10.05
CA GLU A 172 -6.39 -6.88 10.74
C GLU A 172 -7.22 -6.04 11.73
N ASP A 173 -6.62 -4.97 12.27
CA ASP A 173 -7.18 -4.18 13.37
C ASP A 173 -7.57 -2.76 12.95
N HIS A 174 -7.28 -2.38 11.71
CA HIS A 174 -7.42 -1.02 11.19
C HIS A 174 -7.97 -1.02 9.76
N GLN A 175 -8.48 0.14 9.33
CA GLN A 175 -9.02 0.33 7.99
C GLN A 175 -7.95 0.17 6.90
N ASP A 176 -8.26 -0.56 5.83
CA ASP A 176 -7.32 -0.72 4.73
C ASP A 176 -7.19 0.57 3.92
N LEU A 177 -5.97 0.84 3.48
CA LEU A 177 -5.60 2.08 2.82
C LEU A 177 -5.10 1.79 1.39
N LEU A 178 -5.53 2.60 0.45
CA LEU A 178 -5.13 2.54 -0.94
C LEU A 178 -4.21 3.73 -1.27
N GLN A 179 -2.96 3.40 -1.57
CA GLN A 179 -1.95 4.35 -2.00
C GLN A 179 -1.82 4.32 -3.53
N ALA A 180 -1.74 5.49 -4.14
CA ALA A 180 -1.31 5.64 -5.53
C ALA A 180 0.17 6.00 -5.60
N VAL A 181 0.91 5.26 -6.42
CA VAL A 181 2.32 5.51 -6.71
C VAL A 181 2.44 5.79 -8.20
N PRO A 182 3.10 6.88 -8.64
CA PRO A 182 3.31 7.14 -10.07
C PRO A 182 3.94 5.91 -10.73
N ALA A 183 3.43 5.49 -11.89
CA ALA A 183 3.95 4.31 -12.58
C ALA A 183 5.44 4.46 -12.97
N ASP A 184 5.87 5.70 -13.23
CA ASP A 184 7.26 6.04 -13.55
C ASP A 184 8.16 6.21 -12.31
N ALA A 185 7.59 6.14 -11.09
CA ALA A 185 8.40 6.07 -9.88
C ALA A 185 9.03 4.68 -9.83
N GLY A 186 10.23 4.57 -10.40
CA GLY A 186 10.98 3.34 -10.54
C GLY A 186 10.94 2.51 -9.25
N GLU A 187 10.87 1.18 -9.42
CA GLU A 187 10.83 0.22 -8.33
C GLU A 187 11.79 0.63 -7.20
N VAL A 188 11.23 1.13 -6.09
CA VAL A 188 11.97 1.31 -4.85
C VAL A 188 12.61 -0.05 -4.55
N PRO A 189 13.95 -0.15 -4.51
CA PRO A 189 14.60 -1.43 -4.31
C PRO A 189 14.07 -2.06 -3.03
N GLU A 190 13.48 -3.25 -3.13
CA GLU A 190 13.13 -4.02 -1.95
C GLU A 190 14.38 -4.07 -1.05
N PRO A 191 14.25 -3.75 0.24
CA PRO A 191 15.41 -3.55 1.09
C PRO A 191 16.18 -4.85 1.20
N SER A 192 17.26 -4.96 0.45
CA SER A 192 18.50 -5.66 0.81
C SER A 192 18.39 -7.13 1.26
N ALA A 193 17.27 -7.84 1.12
CA ALA A 193 17.17 -9.23 1.53
C ALA A 193 18.12 -10.12 0.70
N LEU A 194 18.27 -9.80 -0.60
CA LEU A 194 19.26 -10.43 -1.48
C LEU A 194 20.71 -10.03 -1.15
N VAL A 195 20.93 -8.80 -0.67
CA VAL A 195 22.27 -8.31 -0.30
C VAL A 195 22.73 -8.89 1.05
N LEU A 196 21.85 -8.98 2.04
CA LEU A 196 22.12 -9.64 3.32
C LEU A 196 22.27 -11.16 3.17
N GLY A 197 21.49 -11.80 2.29
CA GLY A 197 21.68 -13.21 1.94
C GLY A 197 23.04 -13.50 1.29
N GLY A 198 23.47 -12.64 0.36
CA GLY A 198 24.76 -12.76 -0.32
C GLY A 198 25.97 -12.52 0.61
N VAL A 199 25.89 -11.51 1.48
CA VAL A 199 26.96 -11.20 2.45
C VAL A 199 27.06 -12.25 3.55
N GLY A 200 25.93 -12.78 4.05
CA GLY A 200 25.92 -13.84 5.06
C GLY A 200 26.57 -15.15 4.59
N LEU A 201 26.36 -15.53 3.32
CA LEU A 201 26.98 -16.73 2.73
C LEU A 201 28.48 -16.55 2.47
N LEU A 202 28.94 -15.35 2.11
CA LEU A 202 30.36 -15.05 1.94
C LEU A 202 31.12 -15.06 3.29
N ALA A 203 30.50 -14.57 4.37
CA ALA A 203 31.08 -14.62 5.71
C ALA A 203 31.23 -16.06 6.23
N LEU A 204 30.24 -16.93 5.99
CA LEU A 204 30.32 -18.35 6.33
C LEU A 204 31.35 -19.10 5.47
N GLY A 205 31.46 -18.75 4.19
CA GLY A 205 32.50 -19.27 3.28
C GLY A 205 33.92 -18.95 3.76
N TRP A 206 34.18 -17.71 4.20
CA TRP A 206 35.48 -17.29 4.71
C TRP A 206 35.80 -17.87 6.09
N ALA A 207 34.82 -17.99 6.98
CA ALA A 207 34.97 -18.61 8.30
C ALA A 207 35.25 -20.13 8.21
N SER A 208 34.78 -20.81 7.17
CA SER A 208 35.10 -22.23 6.91
C SER A 208 36.53 -22.44 6.41
N ARG A 209 37.09 -21.44 5.70
CA ARG A 209 38.45 -21.50 5.14
C ARG A 209 39.53 -21.35 6.22
N ARG A 210 39.26 -20.54 7.25
CA ARG A 210 40.19 -20.35 8.38
C ARG A 210 40.29 -21.56 9.29
N ARG A 211 39.23 -22.37 9.42
CA ARG A 211 39.25 -23.60 10.22
C ARG A 211 40.04 -24.75 9.59
N LYS A 212 40.44 -24.63 8.32
CA LYS A 212 41.25 -25.65 7.62
C LYS A 212 42.75 -25.35 7.62
N ALA A 213 43.16 -24.19 8.13
CA ALA A 213 44.56 -23.74 8.13
C ALA A 213 45.29 -23.98 9.46
N THR A 214 44.61 -24.44 10.51
CA THR A 214 45.20 -24.64 11.86
C THR A 214 45.53 -26.11 12.18
N ASP A 215 45.66 -26.98 11.17
CA ASP A 215 45.94 -28.42 11.40
C ASP A 215 47.13 -28.95 10.60
N ARG A 216 47.96 -28.06 10.02
CA ARG A 216 49.26 -28.43 9.41
C ARG A 216 50.26 -27.27 9.47
N ALA A 217 50.97 -27.17 10.60
CA ALA A 217 52.40 -26.87 10.73
C ALA A 217 52.72 -26.65 12.21
#